data_AF-A0A7K2MUZ5-F1
#
_entry.id   AF-A0A7K2MUZ5-F1
#
_cell.length_a   1.000
_cell.length_b   1.000
_cell.length_c   1.000
_cell.angle_alpha   90.00
_cell.angle_beta   90.00
_cell.angle_gamma   90.00
#
_symmetry.space_group_name_H-M   'P 1'
#
loop_
_entity.id
_entity.type
_entity.pdbx_description
1 polymer ?
#
loop_
_entity_poly.entity_id
_entity_poly.type
_entity_poly.pdbx_seq_one_letter_code
_entity_poly.pdbx_strand_id
1 'polypeptide(L)'
;MLDIAEELHRWVEQGRDFAVATVVAVGGSAPRPTGAALAVDTGGTVVGSVSGGCVEGAVYELCRQALRDGETVLERFGYSDEDAFAVGLTCGGVIDVLVAPVRAGDPVRPALTTALAAAARGETAAVARVVSGPARLLGRALVV
;
A
#
# COMPACT_ATOMS: atom_id res chain seq x y z
N MET A 1 -5.18 6.30 -1.46
CA MET A 1 -4.81 5.70 -2.75
C MET A 1 -5.27 6.59 -3.89
N LEU A 2 -6.53 7.06 -3.89
CA LEU A 2 -7.00 7.98 -4.93
C LEU A 2 -6.14 9.24 -5.07
N ASP A 3 -5.60 9.74 -3.95
CA ASP A 3 -4.69 10.88 -3.86
C ASP A 3 -3.35 10.70 -4.59
N ILE A 4 -2.95 9.45 -4.87
CA ILE A 4 -1.75 9.13 -5.65
C ILE A 4 -2.07 8.39 -6.96
N ALA A 5 -3.35 8.27 -7.34
CA ALA A 5 -3.76 7.42 -8.46
C ALA A 5 -3.21 7.89 -9.80
N GLU A 6 -3.19 9.20 -10.05
CA GLU A 6 -2.65 9.78 -11.30
C GLU A 6 -1.16 9.45 -11.46
N GLU A 7 -0.39 9.59 -10.39
CA GLU A 7 1.04 9.31 -10.39
C GLU A 7 1.34 7.81 -10.52
N LEU A 8 0.54 6.95 -9.87
CA LEU A 8 0.62 5.51 -10.07
C LEU A 8 0.22 5.09 -11.48
N HIS A 9 -0.78 5.73 -12.08
CA HIS A 9 -1.15 5.49 -13.47
C HIS A 9 0.02 5.83 -14.40
N ARG A 10 0.69 6.97 -14.17
CA ARG A 10 1.89 7.36 -14.92
C ARG A 10 3.02 6.32 -14.80
N TRP A 11 3.21 5.72 -13.62
CA TRP A 11 4.20 4.65 -13.44
C TRP A 11 3.82 3.39 -14.22
N VAL A 12 2.54 3.03 -14.24
CA VAL A 12 2.02 1.92 -15.04
C VAL A 12 2.28 2.14 -16.54
N GLU A 13 1.98 3.33 -17.06
CA GLU A 13 2.21 3.70 -18.47
C GLU A 13 3.69 3.67 -18.85
N GLN A 14 4.57 3.94 -17.89
CA GLN A 14 6.03 3.84 -18.06
C GLN A 14 6.56 2.41 -17.95
N GLY A 15 5.69 1.42 -17.70
CA GLY A 15 6.10 0.04 -17.47
C GLY A 15 6.83 -0.17 -16.14
N ARG A 16 6.84 0.81 -15.23
CA ARG A 16 7.60 0.73 -13.98
C ARG A 16 6.99 -0.29 -13.03
N ASP A 17 7.88 -0.95 -12.30
CA ASP A 17 7.53 -1.80 -11.18
C ASP A 17 7.56 -0.97 -9.89
N PHE A 18 6.55 -1.17 -9.05
CA PHE A 18 6.39 -0.45 -7.80
C PHE A 18 5.68 -1.30 -6.75
N ALA A 19 5.74 -0.90 -5.48
CA ALA A 19 4.90 -1.44 -4.42
C ALA A 19 3.98 -0.35 -3.89
N VAL A 20 2.78 -0.74 -3.49
CA VAL A 20 1.80 0.15 -2.86
C VAL A 20 1.48 -0.38 -1.47
N ALA A 21 1.80 0.42 -0.47
CA ALA A 21 1.36 0.28 0.91
C ALA A 21 0.02 1.00 1.08
N THR A 22 -0.98 0.31 1.62
CA THR A 22 -2.32 0.87 1.86
C THR A 22 -2.76 0.58 3.29
N VAL A 23 -3.25 1.59 4.00
CA VAL A 23 -3.90 1.42 5.31
C VAL A 23 -5.21 0.67 5.10
N VAL A 24 -5.31 -0.55 5.61
CA VAL A 24 -6.49 -1.42 5.45
C VAL A 24 -7.33 -1.54 6.72
N ALA A 25 -6.76 -1.25 7.88
CA ALA A 25 -7.49 -1.11 9.14
C ALA A 25 -6.87 -0.05 10.03
N VAL A 26 -7.69 0.53 10.90
CA VAL A 26 -7.31 1.52 11.92
C VAL A 26 -7.94 1.10 13.24
N GLY A 27 -7.15 1.08 14.31
CA GLY A 27 -7.59 0.93 15.68
C GLY A 27 -7.22 2.16 16.51
N GLY A 28 -8.20 2.78 17.18
CA GLY A 28 -7.97 4.01 17.93
C GLY A 28 -7.71 5.22 17.04
N SER A 29 -6.84 6.13 17.49
CA SER A 29 -6.51 7.36 16.76
C SER A 29 -5.40 7.10 15.73
N ALA A 30 -5.66 7.32 14.45
CA ALA A 30 -4.63 7.28 13.41
C ALA A 30 -4.57 8.61 12.64
N PRO A 31 -3.36 9.04 12.24
CA PRO A 31 -3.17 10.32 11.56
C PRO A 31 -3.67 10.32 10.11
N ARG A 32 -3.87 9.14 9.51
CA ARG A 32 -4.47 8.95 8.18
C ARG A 32 -5.56 7.89 8.22
N PRO A 33 -6.64 8.04 7.43
CA PRO A 33 -7.73 7.09 7.40
C PRO A 33 -7.39 5.82 6.63
N THR A 34 -8.27 4.82 6.72
CA THR A 34 -8.25 3.67 5.81
C THR A 34 -8.28 4.12 4.36
N GLY A 35 -7.54 3.41 3.51
CA GLY A 35 -7.32 3.76 2.11
C GLY A 35 -6.20 4.76 1.86
N ALA A 36 -5.64 5.43 2.89
CA ALA A 36 -4.41 6.20 2.73
C ALA A 36 -3.28 5.29 2.22
N ALA A 37 -2.43 5.82 1.34
CA ALA A 37 -1.47 5.00 0.62
C ALA A 37 -0.13 5.71 0.43
N LEU A 38 0.93 4.88 0.41
CA LEU A 38 2.28 5.26 0.03
C LEU A 38 2.75 4.25 -1.02
N ALA A 39 3.46 4.71 -2.04
CA ALA A 39 4.06 3.84 -3.04
C ALA A 39 5.53 4.14 -3.26
N VAL A 40 6.28 3.09 -3.59
CA VAL A 40 7.72 3.16 -3.87
C VAL A 40 8.00 2.42 -5.17
N ASP A 41 8.68 3.06 -6.13
CA ASP A 41 9.10 2.43 -7.38
C ASP A 41 10.49 1.79 -7.28
N THR A 42 10.92 0.96 -8.22
CA THR A 42 12.27 0.34 -8.25
C THR A 42 13.43 1.34 -8.11
N GLY A 43 13.29 2.59 -8.56
CA GLY A 43 14.27 3.66 -8.37
C GLY A 43 14.34 4.28 -6.97
N GLY A 44 13.42 3.94 -6.07
CA GLY A 44 13.35 4.51 -4.71
C GLY A 44 12.55 5.81 -4.63
N THR A 45 11.87 6.20 -5.71
CA THR A 45 10.93 7.33 -5.71
C THR A 45 9.75 6.99 -4.82
N VAL A 46 9.38 7.91 -3.93
CA VAL A 46 8.27 7.74 -2.98
C VAL A 46 7.16 8.73 -3.28
N VAL A 47 5.90 8.28 -3.23
CA VAL A 47 4.71 9.13 -3.36
C VAL A 47 3.67 8.74 -2.31
N GLY A 48 2.89 9.72 -1.84
CA GLY A 48 1.86 9.49 -0.83
C GLY A 48 2.41 9.36 0.59
N SER A 49 1.52 8.98 1.52
CA SER A 49 1.84 8.81 2.93
C SER A 49 0.76 7.97 3.62
N VAL A 50 1.18 7.13 4.58
CA VAL A 50 0.26 6.31 5.39
C VAL A 50 0.11 6.82 6.83
N SER A 51 1.01 7.69 7.31
CA SER A 51 0.89 8.26 8.66
C SER A 51 1.22 9.75 8.80
N GLY A 52 1.99 10.32 7.88
CA GLY A 52 2.48 11.70 7.94
C GLY A 52 3.83 11.85 8.63
N GLY A 53 4.53 10.77 9.00
CA GLY A 53 5.95 10.81 9.37
C GLY A 53 6.47 9.67 10.26
N CYS A 54 5.63 9.07 11.11
CA CYS A 54 6.10 8.16 12.16
C CYS A 54 6.60 6.81 11.64
N VAL A 55 5.94 6.25 10.62
CA VAL A 55 6.19 4.87 10.16
C VAL A 55 6.66 4.82 8.70
N GLU A 56 6.82 5.96 8.04
CA GLU A 56 7.13 6.11 6.62
C GLU A 56 8.42 5.38 6.22
N GLY A 57 9.47 5.46 7.05
CA GLY A 57 10.73 4.76 6.78
C GLY A 57 10.59 3.24 6.82
N ALA A 58 9.85 2.71 7.79
CA ALA A 58 9.59 1.27 7.89
C ALA A 58 8.74 0.78 6.72
N VAL A 59 7.70 1.54 6.36
CA VAL A 59 6.83 1.23 5.22
C VAL A 59 7.58 1.32 3.90
N TYR A 60 8.50 2.28 3.75
CA TYR A 60 9.39 2.36 2.59
C TYR A 60 10.22 1.08 2.46
N GLU A 61 10.87 0.62 3.53
CA GLU A 61 11.66 -0.60 3.51
C GLU A 61 10.83 -1.85 3.21
N LEU A 62 9.60 -1.94 3.74
CA LEU A 62 8.67 -3.01 3.39
C LEU A 62 8.29 -2.97 1.91
N CYS A 63 8.05 -1.79 1.33
CA CYS A 63 7.81 -1.65 -0.11
C CYS A 63 9.03 -2.12 -0.93
N ARG A 64 10.25 -1.78 -0.50
CA ARG A 64 11.50 -2.25 -1.12
C ARG A 64 11.63 -3.77 -1.03
N GLN A 65 11.32 -4.36 0.12
CA GLN A 65 11.38 -5.81 0.33
C GLN A 65 10.32 -6.53 -0.51
N ALA A 66 9.06 -6.06 -0.48
CA ALA A 66 7.98 -6.58 -1.31
C ALA A 66 8.30 -6.51 -2.80
N LEU A 67 9.06 -5.50 -3.25
CA LEU A 67 9.60 -5.36 -4.62
C LEU A 67 10.84 -6.20 -4.93
N ARG A 68 11.52 -6.77 -3.95
CA ARG A 68 12.53 -7.82 -4.16
C ARG A 68 11.89 -9.21 -4.20
N ASP A 69 11.06 -9.53 -3.21
CA ASP A 69 10.63 -10.92 -2.97
C ASP A 69 9.46 -11.38 -3.85
N GLY A 70 8.53 -10.48 -4.10
CA GLY A 70 7.35 -10.71 -4.95
C GLY A 70 6.12 -10.99 -4.11
N GLU A 71 6.25 -10.71 -2.82
CA GLU A 71 5.31 -11.12 -1.81
C GLU A 71 4.55 -9.91 -1.27
N THR A 72 3.25 -10.11 -1.07
CA THR A 72 2.43 -9.16 -0.34
C THR A 72 2.59 -9.41 1.16
N VAL A 73 2.75 -8.34 1.92
CA VAL A 73 2.83 -8.37 3.38
C VAL A 73 1.70 -7.54 3.99
N LEU A 74 1.15 -8.01 5.09
CA LEU A 74 0.27 -7.22 5.97
C LEU A 74 1.06 -6.94 7.25
N GLU A 75 1.39 -5.68 7.48
CA GLU A 75 2.15 -5.26 8.67
C GLU A 75 1.26 -4.44 9.61
N ARG A 76 1.39 -4.66 10.91
CA ARG A 76 0.70 -3.88 11.94
C ARG A 76 1.66 -2.89 12.60
N PHE A 77 1.34 -1.61 12.54
CA PHE A 77 2.07 -0.55 13.21
C PHE A 77 1.25 0.01 14.36
N GLY A 78 1.80 0.04 15.57
CA GLY A 78 1.11 0.57 16.73
C GLY A 78 2.01 0.57 17.97
N TYR A 79 1.54 1.23 19.01
CA TYR A 79 2.15 1.13 20.34
C TYR A 79 1.60 -0.12 21.02
N SER A 80 2.43 -1.15 21.24
CA SER A 80 2.10 -2.28 22.11
C SER A 80 3.00 -2.20 23.34
N ASP A 81 2.45 -2.41 24.54
CA ASP A 81 3.23 -2.44 25.78
C ASP A 81 4.20 -3.65 25.84
N GLU A 82 4.06 -4.62 24.93
CA GLU A 82 4.87 -5.84 24.85
C GLU A 82 6.08 -5.72 23.91
N ASP A 83 6.06 -4.78 22.94
CA ASP A 83 7.14 -4.55 21.98
C ASP A 83 7.71 -3.14 22.08
N ALA A 84 8.53 -2.89 23.11
CA ALA A 84 9.21 -1.62 23.35
C ALA A 84 10.15 -1.14 22.21
N PHE A 85 10.32 -1.94 21.15
CA PHE A 85 11.15 -1.65 19.97
C PHE A 85 10.36 -1.53 18.66
N ALA A 86 9.03 -1.71 18.66
CA ALA A 86 8.23 -1.56 17.46
C ALA A 86 8.14 -0.09 17.01
N VAL A 87 8.31 0.16 15.71
CA VAL A 87 8.09 1.49 15.13
C VAL A 87 6.60 1.82 15.25
N GLY A 88 6.27 2.69 16.19
CA GLY A 88 4.89 2.98 16.58
C GLY A 88 4.37 4.35 16.11
N LEU A 89 3.05 4.52 16.19
CA LEU A 89 2.40 5.81 15.99
C LEU A 89 2.43 6.63 17.29
N THR A 90 2.92 7.86 17.22
CA THR A 90 3.01 8.76 18.40
C THR A 90 1.65 9.23 18.91
N CYS A 91 0.59 9.06 18.11
CA CYS A 91 -0.78 9.37 18.51
C CYS A 91 -1.45 8.25 19.35
N GLY A 92 -0.75 7.13 19.60
CA GLY A 92 -1.23 6.04 20.45
C GLY A 92 -2.27 5.12 19.81
N GLY A 93 -2.48 5.18 18.49
CA GLY A 93 -3.31 4.21 17.76
C GLY A 93 -2.50 3.15 17.02
N VAL A 94 -3.23 2.35 16.24
CA VAL A 94 -2.71 1.21 15.49
C VAL A 94 -3.26 1.27 14.05
N ILE A 95 -2.42 0.95 13.07
CA ILE A 95 -2.82 0.77 11.67
C ILE A 95 -2.31 -0.56 11.13
N ASP A 96 -3.13 -1.22 10.32
CA ASP A 96 -2.72 -2.36 9.52
C ASP A 96 -2.47 -1.88 8.09
N VAL A 97 -1.29 -2.17 7.55
CA VAL A 97 -0.84 -1.72 6.25
C VAL A 97 -0.57 -2.91 5.35
N LEU A 98 -1.34 -3.03 4.27
CA LEU A 98 -1.10 -4.02 3.22
C LEU A 98 -0.11 -3.45 2.22
N VAL A 99 1.05 -4.08 2.10
CA VAL A 99 2.09 -3.76 1.11
C VAL A 99 2.04 -4.80 0.00
N ALA A 100 1.66 -4.37 -1.20
CA ALA A 100 1.56 -5.25 -2.37
C ALA A 100 2.48 -4.77 -3.50
N PRO A 101 3.35 -5.64 -4.04
CA PRO A 101 4.09 -5.34 -5.26
C PRO A 101 3.17 -5.33 -6.49
N VAL A 102 3.55 -4.53 -7.48
CA VAL A 102 2.89 -4.35 -8.77
C VAL A 102 3.96 -4.41 -9.84
N ARG A 103 4.40 -5.62 -10.17
CA ARG A 103 5.49 -5.89 -11.12
C ARG A 103 5.00 -6.38 -12.47
N ALA A 104 5.90 -6.42 -13.43
CA ALA A 104 5.64 -7.06 -14.71
C ALA A 104 5.28 -8.55 -14.47
N GLY A 105 4.11 -8.97 -14.93
CA GLY A 105 3.61 -10.34 -14.75
C GLY A 105 2.83 -10.59 -13.45
N ASP A 106 2.79 -9.65 -12.51
CA ASP A 106 2.00 -9.83 -11.29
C ASP A 106 0.50 -9.84 -11.61
N PRO A 107 -0.27 -10.82 -11.10
CA PRO A 107 -1.70 -10.93 -11.39
C PRO A 107 -2.55 -9.74 -10.92
N VAL A 108 -2.03 -8.93 -10.00
CA VAL A 108 -2.71 -7.73 -9.49
C VAL A 108 -2.60 -6.54 -10.46
N ARG A 109 -1.57 -6.54 -11.33
CA ARG A 109 -1.25 -5.40 -12.20
C ARG A 109 -2.36 -5.04 -13.18
N PRO A 110 -3.03 -5.98 -13.88
CA PRO A 110 -4.12 -5.63 -14.78
C PRO A 110 -5.28 -4.93 -14.05
N ALA A 111 -5.68 -5.45 -12.89
CA ALA A 111 -6.73 -4.85 -12.07
C ALA A 111 -6.37 -3.42 -11.64
N LEU A 112 -5.16 -3.22 -11.11
CA LEU A 112 -4.74 -1.87 -10.72
C LEU A 112 -4.61 -0.93 -11.92
N THR A 113 -4.11 -1.41 -13.05
CA THR A 113 -4.00 -0.62 -14.28
C THR A 113 -5.37 -0.08 -14.69
N THR A 114 -6.39 -0.95 -14.74
CA THR A 114 -7.75 -0.54 -15.07
C THR A 114 -8.31 0.49 -14.11
N ALA A 115 -8.17 0.26 -12.79
CA ALA A 115 -8.70 1.17 -11.78
C ALA A 115 -7.97 2.53 -11.77
N LEU A 116 -6.65 2.53 -11.91
CA LEU A 116 -5.83 3.74 -11.96
C LEU A 116 -6.12 4.57 -13.23
N ALA A 117 -6.30 3.90 -14.38
CA ALA A 117 -6.69 4.57 -15.62
C ALA A 117 -8.08 5.21 -15.53
N ALA A 118 -9.05 4.54 -14.92
CA ALA A 118 -10.38 5.11 -14.66
C ALA A 118 -10.29 6.33 -13.72
N ALA A 119 -9.57 6.20 -12.60
CA ALA A 119 -9.36 7.30 -11.66
C ALA A 119 -8.67 8.51 -12.32
N ALA A 120 -7.67 8.30 -13.18
CA ALA A 120 -6.99 9.37 -13.92
C ALA A 120 -7.90 10.11 -14.92
N ARG A 121 -8.99 9.47 -15.38
CA ARG A 121 -10.02 10.11 -16.21
C ARG A 121 -11.15 10.77 -15.39
N GLY A 122 -11.07 10.74 -14.06
CA GLY A 122 -12.14 11.21 -13.19
C GLY A 122 -13.36 10.29 -13.14
N GLU A 123 -13.22 9.04 -13.61
CA GLU A 123 -14.27 8.02 -13.51
C GLU A 123 -14.24 7.35 -12.13
N THR A 124 -15.39 6.82 -11.69
CA THR A 124 -15.46 6.05 -10.45
C THR A 124 -14.97 4.63 -10.69
N ALA A 125 -14.06 4.16 -9.83
CA ALA A 125 -13.59 2.78 -9.81
C ALA A 125 -13.39 2.31 -8.37
N ALA A 126 -13.63 1.02 -8.12
CA ALA A 126 -13.30 0.38 -6.85
C ALA A 126 -12.31 -0.77 -7.05
N VAL A 127 -11.42 -0.95 -6.08
CA VAL A 127 -10.50 -2.10 -6.03
C VAL A 127 -10.77 -2.87 -4.75
N ALA A 128 -11.20 -4.12 -4.89
CA ALA A 128 -11.31 -5.06 -3.79
C ALA A 128 -9.99 -5.84 -3.66
N ARG A 129 -9.45 -5.94 -2.44
CA ARG A 129 -8.23 -6.73 -2.17
C ARG A 129 -8.44 -7.72 -1.03
N VAL A 130 -7.81 -8.89 -1.13
CA VAL A 130 -7.78 -9.87 -0.04
C VAL A 130 -6.73 -9.45 0.99
N VAL A 131 -7.19 -9.06 2.17
CA VAL A 131 -6.33 -8.62 3.30
C VAL A 131 -6.17 -9.67 4.39
N SER A 132 -6.99 -10.73 4.36
CA SER A 132 -6.93 -11.86 5.29
C SER A 132 -7.42 -13.14 4.61
N GLY A 133 -6.90 -14.29 5.04
CA GLY A 133 -7.24 -15.60 4.47
C GLY A 133 -6.01 -16.40 4.05
N PRO A 134 -6.15 -17.37 3.11
CA PRO A 134 -5.04 -18.19 2.66
C PRO A 134 -3.90 -17.37 2.06
N ALA A 135 -2.66 -17.64 2.45
CA ALA A 135 -1.47 -16.87 2.01
C ALA A 135 -1.38 -16.67 0.49
N ARG A 136 -1.71 -17.70 -0.30
CA ARG A 136 -1.72 -17.65 -1.78
C ARG A 136 -2.68 -16.61 -2.38
N LEU A 137 -3.65 -16.14 -1.62
CA LEU A 137 -4.66 -15.17 -2.04
C LEU A 137 -4.38 -13.76 -1.51
N LEU A 138 -3.49 -13.59 -0.53
CA LEU A 138 -3.20 -12.28 0.05
C LEU A 138 -2.74 -11.30 -1.04
N GLY A 139 -3.30 -10.09 -1.04
CA GLY A 139 -2.98 -9.05 -2.02
C GLY A 139 -3.62 -9.21 -3.39
N ARG A 140 -4.29 -10.35 -3.68
CA ARG A 140 -5.08 -10.49 -4.91
C ARG A 140 -6.14 -9.40 -4.98
N ALA A 141 -6.36 -8.87 -6.17
CA ALA A 141 -7.29 -7.77 -6.39
C ALA A 141 -8.27 -8.04 -7.53
N LEU A 142 -9.44 -7.41 -7.42
CA LEU A 142 -10.45 -7.29 -8.45
C LEU A 142 -10.86 -5.83 -8.58
N VAL A 143 -11.22 -5.41 -9.79
CA VAL A 143 -11.84 -4.09 -10.03
C VAL A 143 -13.34 -4.27 -10.09
N VAL A 144 -14.08 -3.35 -9.48
CA VAL A 144 -15.54 -3.29 -9.46
C VAL A 144 -16.01 -1.98 -10.06
#